data_AF-A0A8T0RVA8-F1
#
_entry.id   AF-A0A8T0RVA8-F1
#
_cell.length_a   1.000
_cell.length_b   1.000
_cell.length_c   1.000
_cell.angle_alpha   90.00
_cell.angle_beta   90.00
_cell.angle_gamma   90.00
#
_symmetry.space_group_name_H-M   'P 1'
#
loop_
_entity.id
_entity.type
_entity.pdbx_description
1 polymer ?
#
loop_
_entity_poly.entity_id
_entity_poly.type
_entity_poly.pdbx_seq_one_letter_code
_entity_poly.pdbx_strand_id
1 'polypeptide(L)'
;MSTFKCGPHSLPGAIILALVVLLFNPHVGLCSCYKRIFSFGDSIIDTGNFVHLAGKAASKYKEPPYGMTFFKNATGRICDGRVLIDFYGAQAATDAADSAKQGLGRVPAWCQLCRAWCHGERRSLHEE
;
A
#
# COMPACT_ATOMS: atom_id res chain seq x y z
N MET A 1 6.54 -46.81 -38.20
CA MET A 1 5.42 -45.84 -38.18
C MET A 1 4.70 -45.98 -36.85
N SER A 2 5.08 -45.18 -35.85
CA SER A 2 4.40 -45.18 -34.55
C SER A 2 3.46 -43.98 -34.50
N THR A 3 2.17 -44.25 -34.57
CA THR A 3 1.12 -43.25 -34.45
C THR A 3 0.93 -42.92 -32.97
N PHE A 4 1.35 -41.73 -32.54
CA PHE A 4 0.95 -41.19 -31.25
C PHE A 4 -0.55 -40.88 -31.30
N LYS A 5 -1.33 -41.67 -30.57
CA LYS A 5 -2.77 -41.53 -30.45
C LYS A 5 -3.05 -40.45 -29.41
N CYS A 6 -3.48 -39.26 -29.83
CA CYS A 6 -4.11 -38.28 -28.93
C CYS A 6 -5.41 -38.90 -28.40
N GLY A 7 -5.39 -39.39 -27.15
CA GLY A 7 -6.62 -39.70 -26.43
C GLY A 7 -7.35 -38.40 -26.06
N PRO A 8 -8.68 -38.41 -25.90
CA PRO A 8 -9.43 -37.23 -25.46
C PRO A 8 -9.03 -36.91 -24.01
N HIS A 9 -8.07 -36.02 -23.85
CA HIS A 9 -7.63 -35.52 -22.56
C HIS A 9 -8.82 -34.81 -21.92
N SER A 10 -9.27 -35.34 -20.77
CA SER A 10 -10.40 -34.84 -19.98
C SER A 10 -10.22 -33.34 -19.66
N LEU A 11 -10.84 -32.49 -20.47
CA LEU A 11 -11.03 -31.06 -20.21
C LEU A 11 -11.50 -30.79 -18.76
N PRO A 12 -12.41 -31.59 -18.14
CA PRO A 12 -12.79 -31.35 -16.74
C PRO A 12 -11.64 -31.56 -15.75
N GLY A 13 -10.74 -32.53 -15.99
CA GLY A 13 -9.62 -32.80 -15.08
C GLY A 13 -8.62 -31.64 -15.05
N ALA A 14 -8.33 -31.04 -16.21
CA ALA A 14 -7.45 -29.88 -16.30
C ALA A 14 -8.08 -28.64 -15.62
N ILE A 15 -9.39 -28.45 -15.76
CA ILE A 15 -10.12 -27.34 -15.11
C ILE A 15 -10.11 -27.52 -13.58
N ILE A 16 -10.39 -28.71 -13.08
CA ILE A 16 -10.36 -29.00 -11.63
C ILE A 16 -8.94 -28.76 -11.08
N LEU A 17 -7.90 -29.24 -11.78
CA LEU A 17 -6.52 -28.99 -11.38
C LEU A 17 -6.17 -27.50 -11.37
N ALA A 18 -6.60 -26.74 -12.39
CA ALA A 18 -6.39 -25.30 -12.45
C ALA A 18 -7.09 -24.56 -11.29
N LEU A 19 -8.34 -24.93 -10.97
CA LEU A 19 -9.08 -24.37 -9.84
C LEU A 19 -8.42 -24.68 -8.51
N VAL A 20 -7.95 -25.92 -8.31
CA VAL A 20 -7.18 -26.33 -7.13
C VAL A 20 -5.91 -25.45 -7.02
N VAL A 21 -5.12 -25.32 -8.08
CA VAL A 21 -3.91 -24.50 -8.08
C VAL A 21 -4.21 -23.02 -7.75
N LEU A 22 -5.29 -22.45 -8.29
CA LEU A 22 -5.71 -21.07 -8.02
C LEU A 22 -6.17 -20.86 -6.57
N LEU A 23 -6.87 -21.83 -5.98
CA LEU A 23 -7.32 -21.76 -4.58
C LEU A 23 -6.17 -21.90 -3.59
N PHE A 24 -5.16 -22.72 -3.90
CA PHE A 24 -3.99 -22.92 -3.04
C PHE A 24 -2.88 -21.90 -3.25
N ASN A 25 -2.91 -21.11 -4.34
CA ASN A 25 -1.98 -20.02 -4.61
C ASN A 25 -2.71 -18.68 -4.84
N PRO A 26 -3.24 -18.04 -3.78
CA PRO A 26 -3.91 -16.74 -3.90
C PRO A 26 -2.98 -15.65 -4.47
N HIS A 27 -1.66 -15.83 -4.35
CA HIS A 27 -0.64 -14.94 -4.90
C HIS A 27 -0.62 -14.91 -6.44
N VAL A 28 -1.11 -15.96 -7.11
CA VAL A 28 -1.16 -16.05 -8.58
C VAL A 28 -2.43 -15.38 -9.12
N GLY A 29 -3.49 -15.27 -8.31
CA GLY A 29 -4.77 -14.67 -8.69
C GLY A 29 -4.94 -13.19 -8.29
N LEU A 30 -4.22 -12.71 -7.27
CA LEU A 30 -4.25 -11.32 -6.80
C LEU A 30 -2.93 -10.62 -7.10
N CYS A 31 -2.64 -10.37 -8.38
CA CYS A 31 -1.54 -9.47 -8.74
C CYS A 31 -1.97 -8.03 -8.41
N SER A 32 -1.70 -7.57 -7.18
CA SER A 32 -1.98 -6.21 -6.73
C SER A 32 -0.95 -5.25 -7.34
N CYS A 33 -1.19 -4.83 -8.59
CA CYS A 33 -0.29 -3.96 -9.35
C CYS A 33 -0.49 -2.45 -9.08
N TYR A 34 -0.93 -2.06 -7.88
CA TYR A 34 -1.12 -0.64 -7.56
C TYR A 34 0.17 -0.05 -7.01
N LYS A 35 0.85 0.77 -7.81
CA LYS A 35 2.09 1.46 -7.42
C LYS A 35 1.88 2.52 -6.32
N ARG A 36 0.64 2.96 -6.11
CA ARG A 36 0.27 3.92 -5.05
C ARG A 36 -1.23 3.96 -4.83
N ILE A 37 -1.60 4.48 -3.67
CA ILE A 37 -2.96 4.56 -3.15
C ILE A 37 -3.26 6.04 -2.88
N PHE A 38 -4.43 6.51 -3.34
CA PHE A 38 -4.98 7.81 -3.00
C PHE A 38 -6.20 7.58 -2.12
N SER A 39 -6.21 8.14 -0.91
CA SER A 39 -7.30 7.98 0.05
C SER A 39 -8.04 9.29 0.26
N PHE A 40 -9.37 9.25 0.12
CA PHE A 40 -10.28 10.35 0.43
C PHE A 40 -11.24 9.89 1.51
N GLY A 41 -11.55 10.77 2.45
CA GLY A 41 -12.39 10.43 3.59
C GLY A 41 -12.14 11.36 4.77
N ASP A 42 -12.44 10.84 5.96
CA ASP A 42 -12.34 11.56 7.22
C ASP A 42 -11.13 11.09 8.06
N SER A 43 -11.18 11.41 9.35
CA SER A 43 -10.26 11.01 10.39
C SER A 43 -9.74 9.55 10.33
N ILE A 44 -10.56 8.58 9.93
CA ILE A 44 -10.19 7.15 9.96
C ILE A 44 -9.11 6.81 8.91
N ILE A 45 -9.01 7.61 7.86
CA ILE A 45 -8.00 7.46 6.80
C ILE A 45 -7.00 8.63 6.80
N ASP A 46 -7.18 9.61 7.69
CA ASP A 46 -6.28 10.74 7.83
C ASP A 46 -4.98 10.34 8.54
N THR A 47 -3.86 10.56 7.86
CA THR A 47 -2.52 10.24 8.38
C THR A 47 -1.82 11.43 9.04
N GLY A 48 -2.51 12.56 9.21
CA GLY A 48 -2.02 13.76 9.90
C GLY A 48 -2.38 15.08 9.23
N ASN A 49 -3.19 15.08 8.16
CA ASN A 49 -3.60 16.27 7.41
C ASN A 49 -4.37 17.25 8.30
N PHE A 50 -5.26 16.77 9.17
CA PHE A 50 -6.00 17.65 10.08
C PHE A 50 -5.07 18.47 10.97
N VAL A 51 -4.08 17.81 11.59
CA VAL A 51 -3.11 18.47 12.47
C VAL A 51 -2.17 19.38 11.70
N HIS A 52 -1.82 19.00 10.47
CA HIS A 52 -1.07 19.84 9.55
C HIS A 52 -1.83 21.14 9.21
N LEU A 53 -3.10 21.04 8.82
CA LEU A 53 -3.96 22.19 8.51
C LEU A 53 -4.25 23.07 9.73
N ALA A 54 -4.33 22.47 10.93
CA ALA A 54 -4.49 23.21 12.18
C ALA A 54 -3.26 24.06 12.53
N GLY A 55 -2.09 23.83 11.91
CA GLY A 55 -0.91 24.68 12.06
C GLY A 55 -0.45 24.80 13.51
N LYS A 56 -0.45 26.01 14.08
CA LYS A 56 -0.07 26.28 15.49
C LYS A 56 -1.26 26.14 16.47
N ALA A 57 -2.48 25.90 16.00
CA ALA A 57 -3.66 25.76 16.87
C ALA A 57 -3.57 24.50 17.75
N ALA A 58 -4.14 24.60 18.95
CA ALA A 58 -4.22 23.48 19.88
C ALA A 58 -5.09 22.35 19.30
N SER A 59 -4.63 21.11 19.42
CA SER A 59 -5.37 19.92 18.98
C SER A 59 -5.03 18.75 19.90
N LYS A 60 -6.06 18.00 20.34
CA LYS A 60 -5.85 16.81 21.16
C LYS A 60 -5.00 15.74 20.46
N TYR A 61 -5.03 15.70 19.13
CA TYR A 61 -4.29 14.73 18.33
C TYR A 61 -2.78 15.03 18.24
N LYS A 62 -2.34 16.22 18.68
CA LYS A 62 -0.92 16.59 18.82
C LYS A 62 -0.29 16.13 20.14
N GLU A 63 -1.10 15.58 21.04
CA GLU A 63 -0.68 15.20 22.38
C GLU A 63 -0.79 13.68 22.58
N PRO A 64 -0.08 13.10 23.57
CA PRO A 64 -0.36 11.75 24.01
C PRO A 64 -1.84 11.56 24.39
N PRO A 65 -2.44 10.40 24.09
CA PRO A 65 -1.79 9.17 23.65
C PRO A 65 -1.67 9.01 22.13
N TYR A 66 -1.93 9.99 21.28
CA TYR A 66 -2.19 9.74 19.84
C TYR A 66 -0.95 9.42 18.97
N GLY A 67 -0.49 8.17 19.02
CA GLY A 67 0.58 7.61 18.17
C GLY A 67 1.65 6.84 18.95
N MET A 68 1.47 6.68 20.26
CA MET A 68 2.47 6.14 21.18
C MET A 68 2.63 4.62 21.06
N THR A 69 1.61 3.87 20.65
CA THR A 69 1.73 2.41 20.47
C THR A 69 2.69 2.07 19.33
N PHE A 70 2.61 2.75 18.18
CA PHE A 70 3.44 2.44 17.00
C PHE A 70 4.59 3.42 16.73
N PHE A 71 4.32 4.73 16.70
CA PHE A 71 5.30 5.74 16.29
C PHE A 71 6.15 6.28 17.46
N LYS A 72 5.69 6.06 18.70
CA LYS A 72 6.32 6.52 19.95
C LYS A 72 6.35 8.05 20.10
N ASN A 73 5.53 8.76 19.33
CA ASN A 73 5.28 10.19 19.45
C ASN A 73 3.86 10.51 18.98
N ALA A 74 3.39 11.72 19.29
CA ALA A 74 2.12 12.18 18.78
C ALA A 74 2.23 12.45 17.28
N THR A 75 1.29 11.89 16.50
CA THR A 75 1.34 11.92 15.02
C THR A 75 0.27 12.78 14.37
N GLY A 76 -0.68 13.29 15.15
CA GLY A 76 -1.82 14.03 14.60
C GLY A 76 -2.94 13.15 14.06
N ARG A 77 -2.88 11.84 14.30
CA ARG A 77 -3.91 10.86 13.93
C ARG A 77 -4.89 10.65 15.06
N ILE A 78 -6.10 10.18 14.74
CA ILE A 78 -7.13 9.95 15.76
C ILE A 78 -6.96 8.66 16.58
N CYS A 79 -5.88 7.91 16.35
CA CYS A 79 -5.59 6.65 17.02
C CYS A 79 -4.22 6.69 17.71
N ASP A 80 -3.99 5.81 18.70
CA ASP A 80 -2.69 5.61 19.37
C ASP A 80 -1.64 4.90 18.48
N GLY A 81 -1.88 4.79 17.17
CA GLY A 81 -0.98 4.07 16.28
C GLY A 81 -1.31 4.26 14.82
N ARG A 82 -1.27 3.15 14.08
CA ARG A 82 -1.58 3.13 12.65
C ARG A 82 -3.08 3.24 12.42
N VAL A 83 -3.45 4.00 11.39
CA VAL A 83 -4.81 4.06 10.84
C VAL A 83 -4.95 3.06 9.69
N LEU A 84 -6.18 2.82 9.23
CA LEU A 84 -6.48 1.75 8.26
C LEU A 84 -5.58 1.80 7.02
N ILE A 85 -5.33 3.00 6.49
CA ILE A 85 -4.56 3.19 5.26
C ILE A 85 -3.08 2.78 5.40
N ASP A 86 -2.50 2.80 6.61
CA ASP A 86 -1.10 2.38 6.78
C ASP A 86 -0.93 0.87 6.57
N PHE A 87 -1.96 0.08 6.87
CA PHE A 87 -1.89 -1.38 6.69
C PHE A 87 -1.91 -1.73 5.20
N TYR A 88 -2.77 -1.08 4.41
CA TYR A 88 -2.76 -1.22 2.96
C TYR A 88 -1.49 -0.64 2.32
N GLY A 89 -1.02 0.51 2.81
CA GLY A 89 0.22 1.14 2.34
C GLY A 89 1.46 0.28 2.63
N ALA A 90 1.52 -0.37 3.80
CA ALA A 90 2.60 -1.28 4.14
C ALA A 90 2.65 -2.48 3.18
N GLN A 91 1.50 -3.06 2.86
CA GLN A 91 1.41 -4.16 1.89
C GLN A 91 1.81 -3.71 0.48
N ALA A 92 1.30 -2.56 0.01
CA ALA A 92 1.67 -2.04 -1.30
C ALA A 92 3.18 -1.75 -1.42
N ALA A 93 3.82 -1.33 -0.32
CA ALA A 93 5.26 -1.11 -0.29
C ALA A 93 6.07 -2.41 -0.39
N THR A 94 5.61 -3.50 0.23
CA THR A 94 6.25 -4.82 0.09
C THR A 94 6.12 -5.34 -1.33
N ASP A 95 4.94 -5.19 -1.94
CA ASP A 95 4.68 -5.62 -3.32
C ASP A 95 5.53 -4.82 -4.33
N ALA A 96 5.72 -3.52 -4.07
CA ALA A 96 6.61 -2.67 -4.85
C ALA A 96 8.09 -3.05 -4.69
N ALA A 97 8.52 -3.45 -3.48
CA ALA A 97 9.89 -3.91 -3.23
C ALA A 97 10.18 -5.24 -3.95
N ASP A 98 9.21 -6.14 -4.01
CA ASP A 98 9.37 -7.42 -4.73
C ASP A 98 9.27 -7.25 -6.24
N SER A 99 8.45 -6.31 -6.71
CA SER A 99 8.43 -5.88 -8.12
C SER A 99 9.74 -5.22 -8.55
N ALA A 100 10.37 -4.43 -7.67
CA ALA A 100 11.65 -3.78 -7.95
C ALA A 100 12.82 -4.78 -8.08
N LYS A 101 12.75 -5.91 -7.37
CA LYS A 101 13.72 -7.02 -7.48
C LYS A 101 13.58 -7.80 -8.79
N GLN A 102 12.40 -7.78 -9.42
CA GLN A 102 12.13 -8.47 -10.70
C GLN A 102 12.56 -7.68 -11.94
N GLY A 103 13.23 -6.54 -11.77
CA GLY A 103 14.08 -5.97 -12.81
C GLY A 103 13.33 -5.31 -13.97
N LEU A 104 12.72 -4.15 -13.72
CA LEU A 104 12.69 -3.09 -14.74
C LEU A 104 12.49 -1.70 -14.13
N GLY A 105 13.53 -0.87 -14.22
CA GLY A 105 13.37 0.53 -14.59
C GLY A 105 13.05 1.53 -13.47
N ARG A 106 14.03 2.42 -13.23
CA ARG A 106 13.91 3.81 -12.78
C ARG A 106 12.50 4.27 -12.36
N VAL A 107 12.36 4.59 -11.07
CA VAL A 107 11.18 5.23 -10.49
C VAL A 107 10.73 6.40 -11.38
N PRO A 108 9.49 6.41 -11.91
CA PRO A 108 9.02 7.47 -12.79
C PRO A 108 9.16 8.86 -12.15
N ALA A 109 9.44 9.89 -12.94
CA ALA A 109 9.64 11.26 -12.44
C ALA A 109 8.43 11.77 -11.62
N TRP A 110 7.22 11.34 -11.96
CA TRP A 110 6.02 11.66 -11.17
C TRP A 110 6.03 11.05 -9.76
N CYS A 111 6.72 9.92 -9.53
CA CYS A 111 6.84 9.29 -8.21
C CYS A 111 7.76 10.12 -7.33
N GLN A 112 8.84 10.65 -7.94
CA GLN A 112 9.72 11.61 -7.29
C GLN A 112 8.98 12.91 -7.01
N LEU A 113 8.10 13.38 -7.89
CA LEU A 113 7.24 14.54 -7.64
C LEU A 113 6.22 14.31 -6.53
N CYS A 114 5.57 13.15 -6.43
CA CYS A 114 4.69 12.87 -5.28
C CYS A 114 5.48 12.81 -3.97
N ARG A 115 6.67 12.19 -3.97
CA ARG A 115 7.56 12.19 -2.81
C ARG A 115 8.05 13.60 -2.49
N ALA A 116 8.40 14.40 -3.50
CA ALA A 116 8.84 15.78 -3.36
C ALA A 116 7.72 16.73 -2.97
N TRP A 117 6.48 16.46 -3.36
CA TRP A 117 5.31 17.19 -2.86
C TRP A 117 5.06 16.83 -1.39
N CYS A 118 5.08 15.54 -1.05
CA CYS A 118 4.96 15.06 0.32
C CYS A 118 6.09 15.56 1.25
N HIS A 119 7.32 15.74 0.74
CA HIS A 119 8.44 16.34 1.48
C HIS A 119 8.54 17.87 1.33
N GLY A 120 7.98 18.46 0.28
CA GLY A 120 7.98 19.90 -0.01
C GLY A 120 6.99 20.62 0.89
N GLU A 121 5.82 20.02 1.12
CA GLU A 121 4.86 20.43 2.15
C GLU A 121 5.45 20.39 3.57
N ARG A 122 6.53 19.61 3.80
CA ARG A 122 7.26 19.57 5.09
C ARG A 122 8.27 20.72 5.22
N ARG A 123 8.80 21.25 4.12
CA ARG A 123 9.86 22.28 4.14
C ARG A 123 9.31 23.69 4.24
N SER A 124 8.16 23.96 3.62
CA SER A 124 7.41 25.22 3.79
C SER A 124 6.92 25.46 5.24
N LEU A 125 6.85 24.41 6.07
CA LEU A 125 6.45 24.50 7.48
C LEU A 125 7.60 24.77 8.47
N HIS A 126 8.85 24.83 8.02
CA HIS A 126 9.99 25.18 8.87
C HIS A 126 10.46 26.64 8.68
N GLU A 127 9.87 27.37 7.74
CA GLU A 127 10.19 28.77 7.43
C GLU A 127 9.10 29.77 7.86
N GLU A 128 8.14 29.39 8.73
CA GLU A 128 7.16 30.29 9.38
C GLU A 128 6.94 30.11 10.90
#